data_AF-A0A8X6KS39-F1
#
_entry.id   AF-A0A8X6KS39-F1
#
_cell.length_a   1.000
_cell.length_b   1.000
_cell.length_c   1.000
_cell.angle_alpha   90.00
_cell.angle_beta   90.00
_cell.angle_gamma   90.00
#
_symmetry.space_group_name_H-M   'P 1'
#
loop_
_entity.id
_entity.type
_entity.pdbx_description
1 polymer ?
#
loop_
_entity_poly.entity_id
_entity_poly.type
_entity_poly.pdbx_seq_one_letter_code
_entity_poly.pdbx_strand_id
1 'polypeptide(L)'
;MAVEREEPKTVCDRCHRTFQFRRHYLKHLQVYEENLVYKCSKCAAAYTIAIQTLDHFGTHAGESNLKCKYCIKSWSSSYRLQLHENKHTRQEFLIREVCHRSFQTKLSLQ
;
A
#
# COMPACT_ATOMS: atom_id res chain seq x y z
N MET A 1 13.54 26.87 2.14
CA MET A 1 12.21 26.57 2.71
C MET A 1 11.42 25.89 1.62
N ALA A 2 11.08 24.61 1.78
CA ALA A 2 10.28 23.90 0.79
C ALA A 2 8.85 24.46 0.85
N VAL A 3 8.38 25.06 -0.25
CA VAL A 3 6.98 25.43 -0.39
C VAL A 3 6.21 24.13 -0.56
N GLU A 4 5.53 23.69 0.49
CA GLU A 4 4.56 22.60 0.38
C GLU A 4 3.42 23.10 -0.50
N ARG A 5 3.44 22.74 -1.79
CA ARG A 5 2.30 22.95 -2.68
C ARG A 5 1.20 21.97 -2.25
N GLU A 6 0.22 22.46 -1.51
CA GLU A 6 -1.02 21.71 -1.29
C GLU A 6 -1.78 21.62 -2.62
N GLU A 7 -1.76 20.44 -3.25
CA GLU A 7 -2.61 20.19 -4.41
C GLU A 7 -4.08 20.21 -3.99
N PRO A 8 -4.98 20.87 -4.75
CA PRO A 8 -6.39 20.95 -4.40
C PRO A 8 -7.00 19.55 -4.31
N LYS A 9 -7.52 19.23 -3.12
CA LYS A 9 -8.22 17.97 -2.86
C LYS A 9 -9.50 17.91 -3.69
N THR A 10 -9.72 16.78 -4.36
CA THR A 10 -10.92 16.56 -5.18
C THR A 10 -11.91 15.71 -4.40
N VAL A 11 -13.18 16.11 -4.36
CA VAL A 11 -14.25 15.42 -3.65
C VAL A 11 -15.17 14.74 -4.67
N CYS A 12 -15.56 13.50 -4.41
CA CYS A 12 -16.54 12.82 -5.24
C CYS A 12 -17.96 13.21 -4.83
N ASP A 13 -18.74 13.76 -5.75
CA ASP A 13 -20.12 14.19 -5.44
C ASP A 13 -21.09 13.05 -5.13
N ARG A 14 -20.75 11.81 -5.52
CA ARG A 14 -21.61 10.64 -5.34
C ARG A 14 -21.42 9.94 -4.00
N CYS A 15 -20.20 9.94 -3.46
CA CYS A 15 -19.89 9.26 -2.19
C CYS A 15 -19.13 10.13 -1.18
N HIS A 16 -18.93 11.42 -1.51
CA HIS A 16 -18.25 12.43 -0.70
C HIS A 16 -16.85 12.06 -0.23
N ARG A 17 -16.20 11.12 -0.92
CA ARG A 17 -14.82 10.72 -0.64
C ARG A 17 -13.84 11.74 -1.20
N THR A 18 -12.85 12.10 -0.40
CA THR A 18 -11.83 13.10 -0.75
C THR A 18 -10.53 12.43 -1.22
N PHE A 19 -9.96 12.94 -2.30
CA PHE A 19 -8.73 12.44 -2.91
C PHE A 19 -7.68 13.53 -2.96
N GLN A 20 -6.48 13.20 -2.47
CA GLN A 20 -5.32 14.09 -2.52
C GLN A 20 -4.78 14.28 -3.95
N PHE A 21 -4.87 13.24 -4.79
CA PHE A 21 -4.29 13.26 -6.13
C PHE A 21 -5.38 13.11 -7.20
N ARG A 22 -5.39 13.99 -8.20
CA ARG A 22 -6.33 13.95 -9.34
C ARG A 22 -6.35 12.59 -10.04
N ARG A 23 -5.19 11.95 -10.23
CA ARG A 23 -5.10 10.60 -10.83
C ARG A 23 -5.86 9.52 -10.04
N HIS A 24 -5.95 9.65 -8.72
CA HIS A 24 -6.70 8.72 -7.88
C HIS A 24 -8.20 9.01 -7.94
N TYR A 25 -8.58 10.28 -8.01
CA TYR A 25 -9.97 10.69 -8.22
C TYR A 25 -10.52 10.20 -9.58
N LEU A 26 -9.79 10.41 -10.67
CA LEU A 26 -10.21 9.93 -12.00
C LEU A 26 -10.37 8.41 -12.03
N LYS A 27 -9.45 7.66 -11.40
CA LYS A 27 -9.60 6.20 -11.23
C LYS A 27 -10.80 5.83 -10.36
N HIS A 28 -11.08 6.59 -9.30
CA HIS A 28 -12.26 6.36 -8.46
C HIS A 28 -13.55 6.52 -9.26
N LEU A 29 -13.65 7.52 -10.16
CA LEU A 29 -14.87 7.69 -10.96
C LEU A 29 -15.22 6.46 -11.82
N GLN A 30 -14.20 5.67 -12.22
CA GLN A 30 -14.40 4.42 -12.97
C GLN A 30 -15.22 3.39 -12.20
N VAL A 31 -15.27 3.44 -10.86
CA VAL A 31 -16.07 2.49 -10.06
C VAL A 31 -17.57 2.61 -10.29
N TYR A 32 -18.03 3.74 -10.84
CA TYR A 32 -19.43 3.94 -11.18
C TYR A 32 -19.78 3.51 -12.61
N GLU A 33 -18.78 3.19 -13.43
CA GLU A 33 -18.96 2.75 -14.80
C GLU A 33 -18.64 1.26 -14.88
N GLU A 34 -19.66 0.43 -15.07
CA GLU A 34 -19.52 -1.03 -14.98
C GLU A 34 -18.49 -1.62 -15.97
N ASN A 35 -18.27 -0.96 -17.10
CA ASN A 35 -17.32 -1.39 -18.14
C ASN A 35 -15.88 -0.94 -17.88
N LEU A 36 -15.64 -0.07 -16.89
CA LEU A 36 -14.30 0.40 -16.53
C LEU A 36 -13.70 -0.32 -15.32
N VAL A 37 -14.41 -1.33 -14.80
CA VAL A 37 -13.94 -2.17 -13.71
C VAL A 37 -13.75 -3.62 -14.14
N TYR A 38 -12.76 -4.25 -13.53
CA TYR A 38 -12.50 -5.68 -13.62
C TYR A 38 -13.27 -6.39 -12.50
N LYS A 39 -14.40 -7.01 -12.86
CA LYS A 39 -15.26 -7.75 -11.93
C LYS A 39 -14.68 -9.14 -11.62
N CYS A 40 -14.78 -9.56 -10.36
CA CYS A 40 -14.50 -10.93 -9.98
C CYS A 40 -15.66 -11.83 -10.42
N SER A 41 -15.36 -13.00 -10.98
CA SER A 41 -16.39 -13.98 -11.37
C SER A 41 -16.93 -14.82 -10.21
N LYS A 42 -16.24 -14.79 -9.05
CA LYS A 42 -16.57 -15.60 -7.88
C LYS A 42 -17.27 -14.81 -6.75
N CYS A 43 -17.27 -13.48 -6.80
CA CYS A 43 -17.93 -12.63 -5.81
C CYS A 43 -18.25 -11.24 -6.39
N ALA A 44 -18.88 -10.37 -5.60
CA ALA A 44 -19.26 -9.02 -6.00
C ALA A 44 -18.09 -8.00 -6.01
N ALA A 45 -16.83 -8.44 -5.86
CA ALA A 45 -15.68 -7.55 -5.87
C ALA A 45 -15.40 -7.02 -7.27
N ALA A 46 -15.09 -5.73 -7.38
CA ALA A 46 -14.69 -5.07 -8.62
C ALA A 46 -13.51 -4.13 -8.36
N TYR A 47 -12.58 -4.08 -9.32
CA TYR A 47 -11.35 -3.30 -9.20
C TYR A 47 -11.14 -2.46 -10.45
N THR A 48 -10.50 -1.30 -10.30
CA THR A 48 -10.23 -0.39 -11.44
C THR A 48 -8.94 -0.75 -12.18
N ILE A 49 -8.18 -1.74 -11.69
CA ILE A 49 -6.90 -2.16 -12.25
C ILE A 49 -6.79 -3.68 -12.23
N ALA A 50 -6.43 -4.29 -13.37
CA ALA A 50 -6.37 -5.76 -13.54
C ALA A 50 -5.50 -6.48 -12.51
N ILE A 51 -4.33 -5.92 -12.15
CA ILE A 51 -3.44 -6.49 -11.13
C ILE A 51 -4.15 -6.67 -9.79
N GLN A 52 -5.06 -5.75 -9.43
CA GLN A 52 -5.81 -5.86 -8.17
C GLN A 52 -6.81 -7.03 -8.21
N THR A 53 -7.45 -7.27 -9.36
CA THR A 53 -8.35 -8.41 -9.55
C THR A 53 -7.58 -9.73 -9.53
N LEU A 54 -6.40 -9.80 -10.16
CA LEU A 54 -5.52 -10.97 -10.10
C LEU A 54 -5.07 -11.28 -8.67
N ASP A 55 -4.58 -10.26 -7.95
CA ASP A 55 -4.18 -10.41 -6.55
C ASP A 55 -5.36 -10.89 -5.66
N HIS A 56 -6.58 -10.43 -5.97
CA HIS A 56 -7.81 -10.87 -5.31
C HIS A 56 -8.20 -12.31 -5.66
N PHE A 57 -8.02 -12.78 -6.89
CA PHE A 57 -8.28 -14.18 -7.21
C PHE A 57 -7.46 -15.15 -6.35
N GLY A 58 -6.25 -14.75 -5.96
CA GLY A 58 -5.45 -15.50 -4.99
C GLY A 58 -6.16 -15.72 -3.64
N THR A 59 -7.07 -14.83 -3.21
CA THR A 59 -7.84 -15.03 -1.97
C THR A 59 -8.90 -16.12 -2.12
N HIS A 60 -9.45 -16.31 -3.32
CA HIS A 60 -10.39 -17.40 -3.59
C HIS A 60 -9.70 -18.76 -3.70
N ALA A 61 -8.45 -18.78 -4.17
CA ALA A 61 -7.66 -19.99 -4.30
C ALA A 61 -7.01 -20.41 -2.97
N GLY A 62 -7.08 -19.57 -1.92
CA GLY A 62 -6.31 -19.77 -0.69
C GLY A 62 -4.80 -19.65 -0.89
N GLU A 63 -4.37 -19.07 -2.03
CA GLU A 63 -2.98 -19.00 -2.47
C GLU A 63 -2.20 -17.84 -1.86
N SER A 64 -2.53 -17.45 -0.62
CA SER A 64 -1.65 -16.57 0.17
C SER A 64 -0.45 -17.37 0.70
N ASN A 65 0.38 -17.84 -0.22
CA ASN A 65 1.48 -18.78 0.05
C ASN A 65 2.84 -18.07 0.20
N LEU A 66 2.92 -16.79 -0.15
CA LEU A 66 4.18 -16.05 -0.05
C LEU A 66 4.29 -15.46 1.36
N LYS A 67 5.04 -16.13 2.23
CA LYS A 67 5.27 -15.73 3.61
C LYS A 67 6.38 -14.69 3.69
N CYS A 68 6.23 -13.69 4.56
CA CYS A 68 7.32 -12.75 4.86
C CYS A 68 8.37 -13.45 5.71
N LYS A 69 9.64 -13.22 5.39
CA LYS A 69 10.75 -13.78 6.16
C LYS A 69 10.95 -13.13 7.54
N TYR A 70 10.28 -12.01 7.80
CA TYR A 70 10.42 -11.23 9.04
C TYR A 70 9.17 -11.26 9.94
N CYS A 71 8.01 -11.72 9.46
CA CYS A 71 6.80 -11.79 10.27
C CYS A 71 5.78 -12.83 9.76
N ILE A 72 4.72 -13.08 10.53
CA ILE A 72 3.72 -14.13 10.25
C ILE A 72 2.76 -13.83 9.08
N LYS A 73 2.90 -12.66 8.42
CA LYS A 73 1.99 -12.25 7.35
C LYS A 73 2.32 -13.00 6.04
N SER A 74 1.30 -13.16 5.20
CA SER A 74 1.42 -13.76 3.86
C SER A 74 0.71 -12.92 2.80
N TRP A 75 1.12 -13.09 1.55
CA TRP A 75 0.58 -12.38 0.38
C TRP A 75 0.31 -13.37 -0.77
N SER A 76 -0.64 -13.00 -1.62
CA SER A 76 -0.90 -13.65 -2.91
C SER A 76 0.00 -13.14 -4.04
N SER A 77 0.80 -12.09 -3.80
CA SER A 77 1.53 -11.34 -4.82
C SER A 77 2.97 -11.09 -4.41
N SER A 78 3.93 -11.50 -5.24
CA SER A 78 5.38 -11.35 -4.97
C SER A 78 5.78 -9.88 -4.86
N TYR A 79 5.25 -9.03 -5.74
CA TYR A 79 5.47 -7.59 -5.70
C TYR A 79 5.01 -6.97 -4.38
N ARG A 80 3.82 -7.36 -3.88
CA ARG A 80 3.31 -6.85 -2.60
C ARG A 80 4.12 -7.37 -1.41
N LEU A 81 4.56 -8.63 -1.44
CA LEU A 81 5.47 -9.17 -0.43
C LEU A 81 6.78 -8.39 -0.42
N GLN A 82 7.40 -8.15 -1.57
CA GLN A 82 8.66 -7.41 -1.66
C GLN A 82 8.53 -5.97 -1.13
N LEU A 83 7.44 -5.27 -1.49
CA LEU A 83 7.17 -3.94 -0.93
C LEU A 83 6.98 -3.97 0.59
N HIS A 84 6.40 -5.04 1.13
CA HIS A 84 6.28 -5.21 2.57
C HIS A 84 7.63 -5.50 3.24
N GLU A 85 8.44 -6.41 2.69
CA GLU A 85 9.77 -6.74 3.23
C GLU A 85 10.70 -5.53 3.23
N ASN A 86 10.59 -4.65 2.23
CA ASN A 86 11.32 -3.39 2.18
C ASN A 86 10.99 -2.44 3.36
N LYS A 87 9.85 -2.62 4.03
CA LYS A 87 9.52 -1.84 5.24
C LYS A 87 10.25 -2.38 6.45
N HIS A 88 10.39 -3.71 6.57
CA HIS A 88 11.17 -4.33 7.64
C HIS A 88 12.63 -3.92 7.58
N THR A 89 13.25 -4.00 6.39
CA THR A 89 14.65 -3.59 6.24
C THR A 89 14.84 -2.12 6.60
N ARG A 90 13.97 -1.21 6.13
CA ARG A 90 14.01 0.21 6.52
C ARG A 90 13.84 0.43 8.02
N GLN A 91 12.93 -0.29 8.65
CA GLN A 91 12.72 -0.22 10.11
C GLN A 91 13.94 -0.74 10.87
N GLU A 92 14.52 -1.85 10.42
CA GLU A 92 15.74 -2.43 10.98
C GLU A 92 16.93 -1.45 10.88
N PHE A 93 17.13 -0.83 9.71
CA PHE A 93 18.15 0.22 9.54
C PHE A 93 17.92 1.41 10.48
N LEU A 94 16.69 1.88 10.62
CA LEU A 94 16.34 2.98 11.53
C LEU A 94 16.60 2.61 13.00
N ILE A 95 16.18 1.43 13.43
CA ILE A 95 16.43 0.95 14.80
C ILE A 95 17.94 0.87 15.06
N ARG A 96 18.71 0.32 14.12
CA ARG A 96 20.18 0.23 14.24
C ARG A 96 20.84 1.60 14.37
N GLU A 97 20.45 2.55 13.52
CA GLU A 97 20.96 3.94 13.56
C GLU A 97 20.63 4.63 14.89
N VAL A 98 19.40 4.50 15.37
CA VAL A 98 18.95 5.09 16.64
C VAL A 98 19.71 4.46 17.82
N CYS A 99 19.81 3.13 17.87
CA CYS A 99 20.55 2.43 18.92
C CYS A 99 22.05 2.80 18.91
N HIS A 100 22.68 2.89 17.74
CA HIS A 100 24.07 3.35 17.62
C HIS A 100 24.26 4.78 18.13
N ARG A 101 23.36 5.69 17.75
CA ARG A 101 23.40 7.09 18.21
C ARG A 101 23.18 7.19 19.72
N SER A 102 22.24 6.43 20.28
CA SER A 102 21.98 6.37 21.72
C SER A 102 23.15 5.77 22.51
N PHE A 103 23.92 4.86 21.91
CA PHE A 103 25.13 4.31 22.51
C PHE A 103 26.28 5.31 22.49
N GLN A 104 26.50 6.00 21.36
CA GLN A 104 27.52 7.03 21.24
C GLN A 104 27.27 8.22 22.18
N THR A 105 26.03 8.69 22.32
CA THR A 105 25.71 9.79 23.24
C THR A 105 25.91 9.41 24.71
N LYS A 106 25.71 8.15 25.08
CA LYS A 106 25.99 7.66 26.44
C LYS A 106 27.49 7.55 26.73
N LEU A 107 28.31 7.17 25.75
CA LEU A 107 29.76 7.10 25.89
C LEU A 107 30.43 8.49 25.95
N SER A 108 29.84 9.51 25.31
CA SER A 108 30.34 10.89 25.34
C SER A 108 29.92 11.69 26.58
N LEU A 109 29.14 11.10 27.50
CA LEU A 109 28.71 11.70 28.76
C LEU A 109 29.37 11.04 30.00
N GLN A 110 30.44 10.26 29.78
CA GLN A 110 31.42 9.86 30.81
C GLN A 110 32.68 10.69 30.65
#